data_AF-J4H2D8-F1
#
_entry.id   AF-J4H2D8-F1
#
_cell.length_a   1.000
_cell.length_b   1.000
_cell.length_c   1.000
_cell.angle_alpha   90.00
_cell.angle_beta   90.00
_cell.angle_gamma   90.00
#
_symmetry.space_group_name_H-M   'P 1'
#
loop_
_entity.id
_entity.type
_entity.pdbx_description
1 polymer ?
#
loop_
_entity_poly.entity_id
_entity_poly.type
_entity_poly.pdbx_seq_one_letter_code
_entity_poly.pdbx_strand_id
1 'polypeptide(L)'
;MSAPPPTVPSVLLPELIGFVPQFLLDDIINIANDATRQTVDAMEAFLERRDAARTDPVDDWKSTEELEKGLNSFQTLLESHVDIAFDFFEAWSLRNIFAVPADLPVVAPHQKGLNLEQPEGREAELIDEIKELRKKLEAHRKLRRLYTRAVRASAAQLARSRRRLEKLSFLRAPQLQALIEMPNEFQAMYNSVSVLPPMDASHTAIEPVAVPEPGKRQWETNKTGYLNWAVEQLMQRAKEQAKGEGVFSEGSSAVGAATAAAYSVASAQDVKALLELTAPESNFKRFVEVGRVVLLKSGPHAGHIAVIAEIIDHNRAIVDGPTTGVPRQSFPYRHLSLTPLALTKLPRGAGSGVIQKQLEKEATVERWNKSSWAQKRAAIEKRRSLNDFERFAVMLAKKARRDTVRKSVAKASA
;
A
#
# COMPACT_ATOMS: atom_id res chain seq x y z
N MET A 1 -26.19 -65.32 -22.96
CA MET A 1 -25.96 -64.14 -22.11
C MET A 1 -26.08 -62.92 -23.02
N SER A 2 -27.06 -62.04 -22.82
CA SER A 2 -27.20 -60.85 -23.67
C SER A 2 -25.99 -59.95 -23.47
N ALA A 3 -25.54 -59.30 -24.54
CA ALA A 3 -24.47 -58.29 -24.46
C ALA A 3 -24.80 -57.25 -23.37
N PRO A 4 -23.80 -56.71 -22.65
CA PRO A 4 -24.04 -55.64 -21.69
C PRO A 4 -24.70 -54.45 -22.40
N PRO A 5 -25.70 -53.81 -21.78
CA PRO A 5 -26.35 -52.65 -22.38
C PRO A 5 -25.32 -51.55 -22.64
N PRO A 6 -25.51 -50.74 -23.71
CA PRO A 6 -24.60 -49.64 -24.00
C PRO A 6 -24.57 -48.68 -22.80
N THR A 7 -23.41 -48.52 -22.19
CA THR A 7 -23.17 -47.57 -21.09
C THR A 7 -22.64 -46.25 -21.65
N VAL A 8 -22.93 -45.16 -20.95
CA VAL A 8 -22.34 -43.83 -21.25
C VAL A 8 -20.80 -43.88 -21.28
N PRO A 9 -20.14 -42.91 -21.93
CA PRO A 9 -18.69 -42.82 -21.96
C PRO A 9 -18.10 -42.86 -20.55
N SER A 10 -17.00 -43.57 -20.37
CA SER A 10 -16.32 -43.77 -19.08
C SER A 10 -15.85 -42.49 -18.38
N VAL A 11 -15.94 -41.34 -19.06
CA VAL A 11 -15.53 -40.02 -18.56
C VAL A 11 -16.66 -39.29 -17.81
N LEU A 12 -17.92 -39.50 -18.21
CA LEU A 12 -19.06 -38.76 -17.66
C LEU A 12 -19.34 -39.14 -16.20
N LEU A 13 -19.13 -40.41 -15.85
CA LEU A 13 -19.40 -40.90 -14.51
C LEU A 13 -18.37 -40.36 -13.48
N PRO A 14 -17.04 -40.43 -13.72
CA PRO A 14 -16.07 -39.77 -12.85
C PRO A 14 -16.26 -38.26 -12.73
N GLU A 15 -16.72 -37.60 -13.80
CA GLU A 15 -17.05 -36.18 -13.77
C GLU A 15 -18.25 -35.87 -12.85
N LEU A 16 -19.27 -36.72 -12.84
CA LEU A 16 -20.46 -36.56 -12.00
C LEU A 16 -20.18 -36.82 -10.52
N ILE A 17 -19.44 -37.89 -10.19
CA ILE A 17 -19.22 -38.31 -8.80
C ILE A 17 -17.91 -37.76 -8.20
N GLY A 18 -17.00 -37.25 -9.03
CA GLY A 18 -15.74 -36.63 -8.60
C GLY A 18 -14.62 -37.63 -8.29
N PHE A 19 -14.80 -38.92 -8.56
CA PHE A 19 -13.78 -39.96 -8.40
C PHE A 19 -13.96 -41.08 -9.43
N VAL A 20 -12.92 -41.88 -9.66
CA VAL A 20 -13.00 -43.04 -10.56
C VAL A 20 -13.43 -44.26 -9.74
N PRO A 21 -14.55 -44.94 -10.09
CA PRO A 21 -15.04 -46.08 -9.32
C PRO A 21 -14.07 -47.24 -9.17
N GLN A 22 -13.21 -47.48 -10.17
CA GLN A 22 -12.19 -48.53 -10.13
C GLN A 22 -11.27 -48.34 -8.92
N PHE A 23 -10.76 -47.13 -8.69
CA PHE A 23 -9.90 -46.87 -7.53
C PHE A 23 -10.61 -47.07 -6.19
N LEU A 24 -11.91 -46.75 -6.11
CA LEU A 24 -12.69 -47.03 -4.89
C LEU A 24 -12.81 -48.55 -4.65
N LEU A 25 -13.05 -49.32 -5.71
CA LEU A 25 -13.17 -50.78 -5.60
C LEU A 25 -11.81 -51.39 -5.25
N ASP A 26 -10.72 -50.96 -5.89
CA ASP A 26 -9.36 -51.36 -5.55
C ASP A 26 -9.05 -51.11 -4.07
N ASP A 27 -9.36 -49.92 -3.56
CA ASP A 27 -9.17 -49.57 -2.15
C ASP A 27 -9.98 -50.49 -1.22
N ILE A 28 -11.23 -50.81 -1.56
CA ILE A 28 -12.08 -51.73 -0.78
C ILE A 28 -11.47 -53.15 -0.77
N ILE A 29 -11.01 -53.64 -1.92
CA ILE A 29 -10.41 -54.97 -2.06
C ILE A 29 -9.12 -55.05 -1.23
N ASN A 30 -8.27 -54.03 -1.32
CA ASN A 30 -7.04 -53.95 -0.53
C ASN A 30 -7.34 -53.98 0.98
N ILE A 31 -8.31 -53.20 1.44
CA ILE A 31 -8.72 -53.19 2.86
C ILE A 31 -9.25 -54.56 3.29
N ALA A 32 -10.04 -55.23 2.46
CA ALA A 32 -10.58 -56.55 2.76
C ALA A 32 -9.48 -57.63 2.85
N ASN A 33 -8.50 -57.57 1.95
CA ASN A 33 -7.35 -58.48 1.95
C ASN A 33 -6.46 -58.25 3.17
N ASP A 34 -6.22 -56.99 3.55
CA ASP A 34 -5.48 -56.67 4.77
C ASP A 34 -6.23 -57.10 6.03
N ALA A 35 -7.54 -56.91 6.09
CA ALA A 35 -8.36 -57.39 7.21
C ALA A 35 -8.35 -58.92 7.32
N THR A 36 -8.33 -59.63 6.19
CA THR A 36 -8.23 -61.08 6.13
C THR A 36 -6.90 -61.56 6.72
N ARG A 37 -5.78 -60.97 6.31
CA ARG A 37 -4.45 -61.26 6.87
C ARG A 37 -4.40 -60.99 8.37
N GLN A 38 -4.85 -59.80 8.81
CA GLN A 38 -4.88 -59.45 10.23
C GLN A 38 -5.71 -60.42 11.07
N THR A 39 -6.78 -60.99 10.49
CA THR A 39 -7.61 -61.97 11.19
C THR A 39 -6.88 -63.31 11.36
N VAL A 40 -6.13 -63.74 10.34
CA VAL A 40 -5.29 -64.94 10.42
C VAL A 40 -4.17 -64.74 11.44
N ASP A 41 -3.46 -63.61 11.40
CA ASP A 41 -2.40 -63.27 12.37
C ASP A 41 -2.93 -63.24 13.81
N ALA A 42 -4.12 -62.65 14.01
CA ALA A 42 -4.76 -62.61 15.32
C ALA A 42 -5.19 -64.01 15.79
N MET A 43 -5.61 -64.88 14.87
CA MET A 43 -5.97 -66.26 15.17
C MET A 43 -4.73 -67.09 15.55
N GLU A 44 -3.61 -66.90 14.85
CA GLU A 44 -2.32 -67.49 15.18
C GLU A 44 -1.89 -67.11 16.59
N ALA A 45 -1.82 -65.82 16.90
CA ALA A 45 -1.45 -65.32 18.22
C ALA A 45 -2.38 -65.81 19.34
N PHE A 46 -3.67 -65.97 19.05
CA PHE A 46 -4.64 -66.54 19.99
C PHE A 46 -4.37 -68.02 20.27
N LEU A 47 -4.08 -68.80 19.23
CA LEU A 47 -3.77 -70.23 19.35
C LEU A 47 -2.46 -70.47 20.09
N GLU A 48 -1.40 -69.73 19.77
CA GLU A 48 -0.12 -69.79 20.48
C GLU A 48 -0.30 -69.49 21.98
N ARG A 49 -1.05 -68.43 22.31
CA ARG A 49 -1.34 -68.07 23.70
C ARG A 49 -2.13 -69.14 24.43
N ARG A 50 -3.06 -69.80 23.74
CA ARG A 50 -3.86 -70.91 24.27
C ARG A 50 -3.00 -72.13 24.54
N ASP A 51 -2.12 -72.49 23.62
CA ASP A 51 -1.25 -73.65 23.75
C ASP A 51 -0.19 -73.43 24.84
N ALA A 52 0.37 -72.23 24.97
CA ALA A 52 1.25 -71.86 26.09
C ALA A 52 0.59 -71.97 27.48
N ALA A 53 -0.75 -71.96 27.56
CA ALA A 53 -1.50 -72.12 28.80
C ALA A 53 -1.84 -73.59 29.13
N ARG A 54 -1.57 -74.54 28.22
CA ARG A 54 -1.75 -75.99 28.47
C ARG A 54 -0.58 -76.55 29.29
N THR A 55 -0.88 -77.45 30.22
CA THR A 55 0.07 -77.99 31.20
C THR A 55 0.52 -79.43 30.91
N ASP A 56 -0.03 -80.05 29.86
CA ASP A 56 0.22 -81.46 29.52
C ASP A 56 1.30 -81.60 28.41
N PRO A 57 2.43 -82.27 28.67
CA PRO A 57 3.49 -82.46 27.69
C PRO A 57 3.15 -83.64 26.76
N VAL A 58 2.29 -83.41 25.76
CA VAL A 58 2.07 -84.36 24.67
C VAL A 58 2.79 -83.86 23.44
N ASP A 59 3.86 -84.57 23.02
CA ASP A 59 4.59 -84.47 21.73
C ASP A 59 4.49 -83.09 21.03
N ASP A 60 4.90 -82.04 21.76
CA ASP A 60 4.61 -80.61 21.53
C ASP A 60 4.98 -80.16 20.10
N TRP A 61 6.07 -80.72 19.56
CA TRP A 61 6.60 -80.39 18.23
C TRP A 61 5.69 -80.81 17.06
N LYS A 62 4.92 -81.89 17.19
CA LYS A 62 3.98 -82.31 16.13
C LYS A 62 2.74 -81.43 16.13
N SER A 63 2.29 -81.00 17.29
CA SER A 63 1.09 -80.16 17.42
C SER A 63 1.31 -78.76 16.86
N THR A 64 2.50 -78.19 17.01
CA THR A 64 2.83 -76.87 16.45
C THR A 64 2.96 -76.89 14.93
N GLU A 65 3.66 -77.89 14.37
CA GLU A 65 3.81 -78.04 12.91
C GLU A 65 2.46 -78.33 12.22
N GLU A 66 1.60 -79.15 12.84
CA GLU A 66 0.25 -79.40 12.33
C GLU A 66 -0.63 -78.15 12.40
N LEU A 67 -0.48 -77.32 13.43
CA LEU A 67 -1.20 -76.07 13.59
C LEU A 67 -0.79 -75.03 12.54
N GLU A 68 0.51 -74.82 12.33
CA GLU A 68 1.02 -73.92 11.29
C GLU A 68 0.56 -74.35 9.89
N LYS A 69 0.62 -75.67 9.61
CA LYS A 69 0.14 -76.21 8.33
C LYS A 69 -1.36 -76.04 8.15
N GLY A 70 -2.14 -76.25 9.21
CA GLY A 70 -3.58 -76.02 9.23
C GLY A 70 -3.94 -74.56 9.00
N LEU A 71 -3.27 -73.65 9.73
CA LEU A 71 -3.44 -72.20 9.62
C LEU A 71 -3.11 -71.71 8.21
N ASN A 72 -1.99 -72.14 7.64
CA ASN A 72 -1.59 -71.76 6.29
C ASN A 72 -2.59 -72.29 5.24
N SER A 73 -3.10 -73.52 5.40
CA SER A 73 -4.14 -74.05 4.52
C SER A 73 -5.46 -73.26 4.62
N PHE A 74 -5.82 -72.82 5.83
CA PHE A 74 -6.99 -71.98 6.07
C PHE A 74 -6.82 -70.58 5.50
N GLN A 75 -5.65 -69.96 5.68
CA GLN A 75 -5.30 -68.67 5.09
C GLN A 75 -5.44 -68.72 3.57
N THR A 76 -4.80 -69.69 2.92
CA THR A 76 -4.87 -69.85 1.45
C THR A 76 -6.31 -70.04 0.97
N LEU A 77 -7.09 -70.85 1.69
CA LEU A 77 -8.50 -71.07 1.37
C LEU A 77 -9.31 -69.77 1.50
N LEU A 78 -9.11 -69.03 2.58
CA LEU A 78 -9.80 -67.79 2.87
C LEU A 78 -9.45 -66.71 1.83
N GLU A 79 -8.17 -66.53 1.53
CA GLU A 79 -7.68 -65.64 0.47
C GLU A 79 -8.34 -65.97 -0.88
N SER A 80 -8.37 -67.24 -1.27
CA SER A 80 -9.00 -67.66 -2.54
C SER A 80 -10.49 -67.35 -2.62
N HIS A 81 -11.23 -67.48 -1.51
CA HIS A 81 -12.67 -67.21 -1.49
C HIS A 81 -12.96 -65.71 -1.45
N VAL A 82 -12.13 -64.96 -0.72
CA VAL A 82 -12.20 -63.50 -0.64
C VAL A 82 -11.93 -62.91 -2.02
N ASP A 83 -10.87 -63.33 -2.71
CA ASP A 83 -10.55 -62.86 -4.07
C ASP A 83 -11.71 -63.11 -5.05
N ILE A 84 -12.25 -64.34 -5.10
CA ILE A 84 -13.38 -64.67 -5.98
C ILE A 84 -14.62 -63.82 -5.65
N ALA A 85 -14.93 -63.66 -4.36
CA ALA A 85 -16.09 -62.88 -3.94
C ALA A 85 -15.94 -61.40 -4.32
N PHE A 86 -14.73 -60.85 -4.17
CA PHE A 86 -14.44 -59.47 -4.49
C PHE A 86 -14.33 -59.20 -6.00
N ASP A 87 -13.85 -60.15 -6.80
CA ASP A 87 -13.93 -60.10 -8.27
C ASP A 87 -15.38 -60.00 -8.75
N PHE A 88 -16.27 -60.83 -8.17
CA PHE A 88 -17.71 -60.76 -8.48
C PHE A 88 -18.33 -59.43 -8.02
N PHE A 89 -17.94 -58.95 -6.84
CA PHE A 89 -18.39 -57.67 -6.31
C PHE A 89 -17.95 -56.50 -7.19
N GLU A 90 -16.71 -56.50 -7.66
CA GLU A 90 -16.16 -55.48 -8.55
C GLU A 90 -16.95 -55.44 -9.87
N ALA A 91 -17.07 -56.60 -10.52
CA ALA A 91 -17.80 -56.73 -11.77
C ALA A 91 -19.28 -56.34 -11.64
N TRP A 92 -19.93 -56.74 -10.54
CA TRP A 92 -21.32 -56.38 -10.27
C TRP A 92 -21.47 -54.88 -10.01
N SER A 93 -20.55 -54.27 -9.26
CA SER A 93 -20.57 -52.84 -8.93
C SER A 93 -20.40 -51.98 -10.17
N LEU A 94 -19.44 -52.31 -11.04
CA LEU A 94 -19.22 -51.60 -12.30
C LEU A 94 -20.40 -51.75 -13.28
N ARG A 95 -21.12 -52.88 -13.21
CA ARG A 95 -22.26 -53.15 -14.09
C ARG A 95 -23.58 -52.56 -13.61
N ASN A 96 -23.77 -52.37 -12.29
CA ASN A 96 -25.07 -51.99 -11.72
C ASN A 96 -25.04 -50.67 -10.95
N ILE A 97 -24.06 -50.47 -10.06
CA ILE A 97 -23.98 -49.25 -9.24
C ILE A 97 -23.39 -48.12 -10.07
N PHE A 98 -22.24 -48.38 -10.69
CA PHE A 98 -21.48 -47.41 -11.46
C PHE A 98 -21.75 -47.54 -12.96
N ALA A 99 -23.00 -47.87 -13.33
CA ALA A 99 -23.45 -47.94 -14.71
C ALA A 99 -24.60 -46.96 -14.92
N VAL A 100 -24.44 -46.09 -15.92
CA VAL A 100 -25.52 -45.22 -16.38
C VAL A 100 -25.90 -45.67 -17.81
N PRO A 101 -27.18 -45.97 -18.07
CA PRO A 101 -27.63 -46.41 -19.38
C PRO A 101 -27.48 -45.28 -20.41
N ALA A 102 -27.03 -45.62 -21.62
CA ALA A 102 -26.82 -44.63 -22.69
C ALA A 102 -28.11 -43.92 -23.12
N ASP A 103 -29.27 -44.53 -22.94
CA ASP A 103 -30.57 -43.96 -23.31
C ASP A 103 -31.06 -42.87 -22.34
N LEU A 104 -30.41 -42.72 -21.17
CA LEU A 104 -30.79 -41.72 -20.19
C LEU A 104 -30.10 -40.38 -20.51
N PRO A 105 -30.85 -39.30 -20.79
CA PRO A 105 -30.29 -37.98 -21.03
C PRO A 105 -29.81 -37.37 -19.71
N VAL A 106 -28.60 -37.74 -19.28
CA VAL A 106 -27.96 -37.17 -18.09
C VAL A 106 -27.27 -35.87 -18.46
N VAL A 107 -27.72 -34.77 -17.86
CA VAL A 107 -27.07 -33.45 -17.99
C VAL A 107 -26.31 -33.18 -16.70
N ALA A 108 -25.00 -32.97 -16.80
CA ALA A 108 -24.18 -32.67 -15.64
C ALA A 108 -24.58 -31.29 -15.04
N PRO A 109 -24.46 -31.08 -13.73
CA PRO A 109 -24.86 -29.82 -13.10
C PRO A 109 -24.20 -28.57 -13.70
N HIS A 110 -22.94 -28.69 -14.14
CA HIS A 110 -22.18 -27.60 -14.76
C HIS A 110 -22.51 -27.39 -16.26
N GLN A 111 -23.17 -28.36 -16.90
CA GLN A 111 -23.69 -28.25 -18.28
C GLN A 111 -25.11 -27.68 -18.30
N LYS A 112 -25.71 -27.41 -17.13
CA LYS A 112 -27.06 -26.85 -17.04
C LYS A 112 -27.10 -25.45 -17.67
N GLY A 113 -27.86 -25.32 -18.76
CA GLY A 113 -27.99 -24.05 -19.50
C GLY A 113 -26.85 -23.77 -20.47
N LEU A 114 -26.00 -24.77 -20.76
CA LEU A 114 -24.99 -24.67 -21.80
C LEU A 114 -25.67 -24.78 -23.18
N ASN A 115 -25.69 -23.67 -23.93
CA ASN A 115 -26.20 -23.65 -25.29
C ASN A 115 -25.03 -23.81 -26.26
N LEU A 116 -24.89 -25.00 -26.85
CA LEU A 116 -23.85 -25.33 -27.83
C LEU A 116 -24.18 -24.85 -29.26
N GLU A 117 -25.35 -24.26 -29.48
CA GLU A 117 -25.81 -23.78 -30.79
C GLU A 117 -25.34 -22.35 -31.11
N GLN A 118 -24.41 -21.78 -30.33
CA GLN A 118 -23.89 -20.44 -30.59
C GLN A 118 -22.98 -20.42 -31.84
N PRO A 119 -23.07 -19.38 -32.69
CA PRO A 119 -22.23 -19.28 -33.88
C PRO A 119 -20.76 -19.04 -33.51
N GLU A 120 -19.83 -19.60 -34.30
CA GLU A 120 -18.38 -19.63 -34.06
C GLU A 120 -17.68 -18.25 -34.01
N GLY A 121 -18.40 -17.13 -34.13
CA GLY A 121 -17.87 -15.76 -33.97
C GLY A 121 -18.35 -15.03 -32.72
N ARG A 122 -19.40 -15.53 -32.03
CA ARG A 122 -20.07 -14.77 -30.97
C ARG A 122 -19.19 -14.55 -29.75
N GLU A 123 -18.34 -15.52 -29.43
CA GLU A 123 -17.38 -15.39 -28.33
C GLU A 123 -16.38 -14.26 -28.58
N ALA A 124 -15.88 -14.12 -29.81
CA ALA A 124 -14.95 -13.05 -30.17
C ALA A 124 -15.62 -11.67 -30.07
N GLU A 125 -16.86 -11.55 -30.57
CA GLU A 125 -17.66 -10.32 -30.44
C GLU A 125 -17.87 -9.94 -28.97
N LEU A 126 -18.25 -10.90 -28.12
CA LEU A 126 -18.46 -10.67 -26.69
C LEU A 126 -17.15 -10.28 -25.99
N ILE A 127 -16.02 -10.89 -26.36
CA ILE A 127 -14.70 -10.52 -25.84
C ILE A 127 -14.36 -9.07 -26.21
N ASP A 128 -14.66 -8.66 -27.44
CA ASP A 128 -14.42 -7.29 -27.90
C ASP A 128 -15.38 -6.29 -27.23
N GLU A 129 -16.65 -6.64 -27.05
CA GLU A 129 -17.61 -5.85 -26.26
C GLU A 129 -17.12 -5.66 -24.81
N ILE A 130 -16.63 -6.74 -24.17
CA ILE A 130 -16.04 -6.67 -22.83
C ILE A 130 -14.83 -5.73 -22.81
N LYS A 131 -13.95 -5.75 -23.83
CA LYS A 131 -12.82 -4.83 -23.93
C LYS A 131 -13.28 -3.38 -24.06
N GLU A 132 -14.31 -3.11 -24.86
CA GLU A 132 -14.89 -1.78 -25.00
C GLU A 132 -15.51 -1.27 -23.70
N LEU A 133 -16.30 -2.12 -23.03
CA LEU A 133 -16.90 -1.80 -21.73
C LEU A 133 -15.82 -1.50 -20.68
N ARG A 134 -14.72 -2.26 -20.67
CA ARG A 134 -13.58 -1.98 -19.80
C ARG A 134 -12.95 -0.61 -20.10
N LYS A 135 -12.74 -0.26 -21.38
CA LYS A 135 -12.25 1.07 -21.78
C LYS A 135 -13.21 2.19 -21.34
N LYS A 136 -14.52 2.02 -21.54
CA LYS A 136 -15.56 2.96 -21.09
C LYS A 136 -15.51 3.13 -19.57
N LEU A 137 -15.39 2.04 -18.82
CA LEU A 137 -15.29 2.08 -17.36
C LEU A 137 -14.05 2.83 -16.87
N GLU A 138 -12.90 2.63 -17.51
CA GLU A 138 -11.66 3.35 -17.19
C GLU A 138 -11.80 4.85 -17.46
N ALA A 139 -12.41 5.23 -18.58
CA ALA A 139 -12.72 6.62 -18.90
C ALA A 139 -13.64 7.25 -17.85
N HIS A 140 -14.72 6.57 -17.47
CA HIS A 140 -15.62 7.01 -16.39
C HIS A 140 -14.90 7.15 -15.05
N ARG A 141 -14.01 6.22 -14.69
CA ARG A 141 -13.19 6.32 -13.47
C ARG A 141 -12.24 7.52 -13.51
N LYS A 142 -11.62 7.82 -14.65
CA LYS A 142 -10.76 9.00 -14.83
C LYS A 142 -11.57 10.29 -14.70
N LEU A 143 -12.71 10.35 -15.37
CA LEU A 143 -13.64 11.47 -15.33
C LEU A 143 -14.14 11.72 -13.90
N ARG A 144 -14.55 10.67 -13.16
CA ARG A 144 -14.95 10.77 -11.75
C ARG A 144 -13.84 11.37 -10.88
N ARG A 145 -12.58 10.97 -11.08
CA ARG A 145 -11.44 11.55 -10.35
C ARG A 145 -11.26 13.05 -10.63
N LEU A 146 -11.43 13.46 -11.88
CA LEU A 146 -11.35 14.87 -12.28
C LEU A 146 -12.51 15.68 -11.66
N TYR A 147 -13.74 15.17 -11.71
CA TYR A 147 -14.88 15.82 -11.07
C TYR A 147 -14.70 15.97 -9.56
N THR A 148 -14.26 14.92 -8.86
CA THR A 148 -13.96 15.00 -7.42
C THR A 148 -12.91 16.08 -7.12
N ARG A 149 -11.88 16.21 -7.97
CA ARG A 149 -10.86 17.25 -7.82
C ARG A 149 -11.44 18.65 -8.06
N ALA A 150 -12.26 18.82 -9.10
CA ALA A 150 -12.90 20.09 -9.42
C ALA A 150 -13.84 20.55 -8.29
N VAL A 151 -14.64 19.64 -7.74
CA VAL A 151 -15.54 19.93 -6.59
C VAL A 151 -14.74 20.37 -5.36
N ARG A 152 -13.60 19.72 -5.08
CA ARG A 152 -12.73 20.15 -3.96
C ARG A 152 -12.13 21.53 -4.19
N ALA A 153 -11.68 21.82 -5.41
CA ALA A 153 -11.11 23.11 -5.76
C ALA A 153 -12.16 24.23 -5.67
N SER A 154 -13.38 24.00 -6.16
CA SER A 154 -14.47 24.97 -6.08
C SER A 154 -14.91 25.20 -4.63
N ALA A 155 -15.01 24.15 -3.81
CA ALA A 155 -15.31 24.28 -2.39
C ALA A 155 -14.25 25.09 -1.64
N ALA A 156 -12.96 24.87 -1.93
CA ALA A 156 -11.87 25.64 -1.35
C ALA A 156 -11.91 27.12 -1.78
N GLN A 157 -12.22 27.39 -3.06
CA GLN A 157 -12.39 28.76 -3.55
C GLN A 157 -13.56 29.47 -2.87
N LEU A 158 -14.70 28.79 -2.71
CA LEU A 158 -15.86 29.30 -2.01
C LEU A 158 -15.54 29.60 -0.53
N ALA A 159 -14.81 28.72 0.15
CA ALA A 159 -14.37 28.98 1.52
C ALA A 159 -13.45 30.22 1.61
N ARG A 160 -12.54 30.40 0.64
CA ARG A 160 -11.68 31.59 0.58
C ARG A 160 -12.47 32.86 0.32
N SER A 161 -13.43 32.84 -0.61
CA SER A 161 -14.25 34.02 -0.89
C SER A 161 -15.14 34.39 0.29
N ARG A 162 -15.71 33.39 0.99
CA ARG A 162 -16.47 33.62 2.24
C ARG A 162 -15.60 34.25 3.33
N ARG A 163 -14.42 33.71 3.61
CA ARG A 163 -13.48 34.31 4.58
C ARG A 163 -13.08 35.74 4.21
N ARG A 164 -12.90 36.02 2.91
CA ARG A 164 -12.62 37.39 2.44
C ARG A 164 -13.82 38.31 2.68
N LEU A 165 -15.04 37.85 2.41
CA LEU A 165 -16.26 38.59 2.70
C LEU A 165 -16.39 38.87 4.20
N GLU A 166 -16.21 37.86 5.06
CA GLU A 166 -16.21 38.02 6.52
C GLU A 166 -15.18 39.07 6.97
N LYS A 167 -13.95 39.02 6.43
CA LYS A 167 -12.93 40.03 6.72
C LYS A 167 -13.31 41.43 6.23
N LEU A 168 -14.06 41.57 5.14
CA LEU A 168 -14.50 42.88 4.64
C LEU A 168 -15.87 43.28 5.20
N SER A 169 -16.52 42.42 5.99
CA SER A 169 -17.87 42.68 6.51
C SER A 169 -17.92 43.90 7.43
N PHE A 170 -16.83 44.21 8.13
CA PHE A 170 -16.73 45.41 8.97
C PHE A 170 -16.76 46.71 8.16
N LEU A 171 -16.30 46.70 6.89
CA LEU A 171 -16.39 47.87 6.01
C LEU A 171 -17.83 48.18 5.60
N ARG A 172 -18.76 47.24 5.82
CA ARG A 172 -20.20 47.42 5.61
C ARG A 172 -20.91 47.94 6.86
N ALA A 173 -20.18 48.23 7.93
CA ALA A 173 -20.75 48.82 9.15
C ALA A 173 -21.30 50.23 8.87
N PRO A 174 -22.35 50.67 9.58
CA PRO A 174 -22.98 51.98 9.39
C PRO A 174 -22.03 53.17 9.59
N GLN A 175 -20.91 52.96 10.28
CA GLN A 175 -19.84 53.95 10.47
C GLN A 175 -19.15 54.34 9.17
N LEU A 176 -19.04 53.43 8.20
CA LEU A 176 -18.43 53.72 6.91
C LEU A 176 -19.41 54.46 5.99
N GLN A 177 -20.71 54.21 6.10
CA GLN A 177 -21.74 55.10 5.51
C GLN A 177 -21.60 56.53 6.04
N ALA A 178 -21.48 56.70 7.35
CA ALA A 178 -21.25 58.02 7.95
C ALA A 178 -19.95 58.68 7.42
N LEU A 179 -18.85 57.92 7.31
CA LEU A 179 -17.59 58.42 6.75
C LEU A 179 -17.65 58.71 5.23
N ILE A 180 -18.58 58.09 4.48
CA ILE A 180 -18.83 58.42 3.07
C ILE A 180 -19.65 59.71 2.95
N GLU A 181 -20.45 60.06 3.96
CA GLU A 181 -21.23 61.31 4.04
C GLU A 181 -20.37 62.51 4.48
N MET A 182 -19.39 62.30 5.37
CA MET A 182 -18.45 63.33 5.87
C MET A 182 -17.75 64.17 4.76
N PRO A 183 -17.28 63.60 3.62
CA PRO A 183 -16.71 64.36 2.51
C PRO A 183 -17.58 65.50 2.01
N ASN A 184 -18.91 65.34 2.02
CA ASN A 184 -19.83 66.39 1.56
C ASN A 184 -19.88 67.54 2.57
N GLU A 185 -19.88 67.23 3.86
CA GLU A 185 -19.81 68.23 4.93
C GLU A 185 -18.46 68.96 4.92
N PHE A 186 -17.35 68.23 4.75
CA PHE A 186 -16.02 68.84 4.62
C PHE A 186 -15.88 69.67 3.35
N GLN A 187 -16.46 69.25 2.22
CA GLN A 187 -16.52 70.06 1.01
C GLN A 187 -17.37 71.31 1.21
N ALA A 188 -18.53 71.21 1.88
CA ALA A 188 -19.35 72.37 2.21
C ALA A 188 -18.60 73.34 3.14
N MET A 189 -17.88 72.82 4.13
CA MET A 189 -17.08 73.63 5.05
C MET A 189 -15.88 74.26 4.33
N TYR A 190 -15.16 73.51 3.49
CA TYR A 190 -14.08 74.03 2.64
C TYR A 190 -14.59 75.14 1.72
N ASN A 191 -15.73 74.92 1.06
CA ASN A 191 -16.37 75.92 0.21
C ASN A 191 -16.73 77.17 1.02
N SER A 192 -17.29 77.01 2.24
CA SER A 192 -17.61 78.13 3.11
C SER A 192 -16.38 78.93 3.57
N VAL A 193 -15.28 78.24 3.89
CA VAL A 193 -14.01 78.86 4.29
C VAL A 193 -13.32 79.52 3.11
N SER A 194 -13.41 78.95 1.90
CA SER A 194 -12.86 79.54 0.68
C SER A 194 -13.62 80.78 0.19
N VAL A 195 -14.87 80.96 0.64
CA VAL A 195 -15.71 82.14 0.34
C VAL A 195 -15.52 83.25 1.38
N LEU A 196 -14.83 82.99 2.50
CA LEU A 196 -14.50 84.04 3.45
C LEU A 196 -13.56 85.08 2.80
N PRO A 197 -13.80 86.38 3.01
CA PRO A 197 -12.89 87.41 2.53
C PRO A 197 -11.47 87.19 3.09
N PRO A 198 -10.41 87.48 2.32
CA PRO A 198 -9.06 87.46 2.86
C PRO A 198 -9.01 88.41 4.06
N MET A 199 -8.45 87.93 5.18
CA MET A 199 -8.28 88.74 6.38
C MET A 199 -7.44 89.97 6.03
N ASP A 200 -8.07 91.14 6.05
CA ASP A 200 -7.41 92.41 5.81
C ASP A 200 -6.41 92.64 6.95
N ALA A 201 -5.13 92.80 6.61
CA ALA A 201 -4.03 92.92 7.59
C ALA A 201 -4.14 94.15 8.51
N SER A 202 -5.14 95.00 8.30
CA SER A 202 -5.46 96.20 9.07
C SER A 202 -6.19 95.93 10.40
N HIS A 203 -6.69 94.71 10.64
CA HIS A 203 -7.27 94.32 11.94
C HIS A 203 -6.34 93.50 12.85
N THR A 204 -5.08 93.29 12.45
CA THR A 204 -4.02 92.79 13.34
C THR A 204 -3.05 93.91 13.68
N ALA A 205 -3.56 94.99 14.30
CA ALA A 205 -2.72 95.85 15.11
C ALA A 205 -2.27 95.04 16.32
N ILE A 206 -1.14 94.34 16.16
CA ILE A 206 -0.38 93.74 17.26
C ILE A 206 0.08 94.91 18.12
N GLU A 207 -0.53 95.10 19.29
CA GLU A 207 0.08 95.92 20.34
C GLU A 207 1.49 95.36 20.62
N PRO A 208 2.52 96.20 20.78
CA PRO A 208 3.87 95.73 21.05
C PRO A 208 3.89 95.03 22.41
N VAL A 209 4.00 93.71 22.37
CA VAL A 209 4.18 92.85 23.54
C VAL A 209 5.43 93.29 24.29
N ALA A 210 5.23 93.62 25.56
CA ALA A 210 6.26 94.01 26.50
C ALA A 210 7.38 92.96 26.62
N VAL A 211 8.58 93.47 26.85
CA VAL A 211 9.81 92.73 27.17
C VAL A 211 9.52 91.65 28.22
N PRO A 212 9.95 90.39 28.04
CA PRO A 212 9.69 89.34 29.02
C PRO A 212 10.47 89.58 30.32
N GLU A 213 9.77 89.57 31.45
CA GLU A 213 10.36 89.58 32.79
C GLU A 213 11.24 88.33 33.01
N PRO A 214 12.43 88.48 33.61
CA PRO A 214 13.33 87.36 33.85
C PRO A 214 12.75 86.45 34.94
N GLY A 215 12.27 85.26 34.58
CA GLY A 215 11.91 84.23 35.56
C GLY A 215 10.85 83.21 35.14
N LYS A 216 10.06 83.44 34.08
CA LYS A 216 9.05 82.48 33.60
C LYS A 216 9.52 81.71 32.37
N ARG A 217 9.26 80.40 32.35
CA ARG A 217 9.73 79.48 31.31
C ARG A 217 8.84 79.56 30.06
N GLN A 218 9.45 79.48 28.87
CA GLN A 218 8.81 79.74 27.57
C GLN A 218 7.56 78.89 27.22
N TRP A 219 7.31 77.79 27.93
CA TRP A 219 6.15 76.92 27.70
C TRP A 219 4.90 77.34 28.49
N GLU A 220 5.02 78.31 29.41
CA GLU A 220 3.89 78.88 30.17
C GLU A 220 3.24 80.07 29.45
N THR A 221 3.90 80.64 28.44
CA THR A 221 3.43 81.86 27.75
C THR A 221 2.90 81.61 26.35
N ASN A 222 3.15 80.44 25.72
CA ASN A 222 2.61 80.15 24.40
C ASN A 222 2.26 78.65 24.19
N LYS A 223 1.14 78.40 23.50
CA LYS A 223 0.54 77.06 23.29
C LYS A 223 1.45 76.11 22.51
N THR A 224 2.31 76.68 21.66
CA THR A 224 3.34 75.96 20.89
C THR A 224 4.51 75.50 21.76
N GLY A 225 4.86 76.28 22.80
CA GLY A 225 5.91 75.92 23.76
C GLY A 225 5.50 74.73 24.64
N TYR A 226 4.23 74.66 25.05
CA TYR A 226 3.68 73.51 25.79
C TYR A 226 3.71 72.22 24.96
N LEU A 227 3.38 72.29 23.67
CA LEU A 227 3.39 71.14 22.78
C LEU A 227 4.80 70.56 22.60
N ASN A 228 5.81 71.41 22.35
CA ASN A 228 7.18 70.95 22.21
C ASN A 228 7.71 70.37 23.54
N TRP A 229 7.40 71.01 24.67
CA TRP A 229 7.75 70.48 25.99
C TRP A 229 7.09 69.11 26.28
N ALA A 230 5.81 68.94 25.94
CA ALA A 230 5.08 67.70 26.15
C ALA A 230 5.62 66.55 25.27
N VAL A 231 5.98 66.84 24.02
CA VAL A 231 6.63 65.87 23.11
C VAL A 231 8.01 65.47 23.64
N GLU A 232 8.78 66.42 24.14
CA GLU A 232 10.12 66.16 24.67
C GLU A 232 10.09 65.34 25.98
N GLN A 233 9.07 65.56 26.83
CA GLN A 233 8.82 64.71 27.99
C GLN A 233 8.39 63.29 27.61
N LEU A 234 7.57 63.14 26.57
CA LEU A 234 7.14 61.83 26.08
C LEU A 234 8.32 61.03 25.49
N MET A 235 9.25 61.71 24.80
CA MET A 235 10.50 61.08 24.33
C MET A 235 11.44 60.73 25.48
N GLN A 236 11.54 61.56 26.53
CA GLN A 236 12.36 61.24 27.72
C GLN A 236 11.80 60.02 28.47
N ARG A 237 10.48 59.94 28.62
CA ARG A 237 9.81 58.81 29.28
C ARG A 237 9.97 57.50 28.50
N ALA A 238 9.94 57.55 27.16
CA ALA A 238 10.25 56.41 26.30
C ALA A 238 11.74 55.98 26.41
N LYS A 239 12.64 56.95 26.58
CA LYS A 239 14.09 56.70 26.73
C LYS A 239 14.46 56.17 28.12
N GLU A 240 13.71 56.54 29.14
CA GLU A 240 13.82 55.99 30.51
C GLU A 240 13.21 54.59 30.61
N GLN A 241 12.06 54.33 29.96
CA GLN A 241 11.51 52.96 29.84
C GLN A 241 12.45 52.02 29.07
N ALA A 242 13.16 52.51 28.05
CA ALA A 242 14.15 51.72 27.33
C ALA A 242 15.44 51.43 28.14
N LYS A 243 15.71 52.18 29.21
CA LYS A 243 16.88 52.00 30.08
C LYS A 243 16.59 51.25 31.39
N GLY A 244 15.32 51.08 31.77
CA GLY A 244 14.92 50.56 33.07
C GLY A 244 14.57 49.06 33.16
N GLU A 245 14.32 48.36 32.05
CA GLU A 245 13.77 46.99 32.13
C GLU A 245 14.54 45.99 31.25
N GLY A 246 15.53 45.34 31.88
CA GLY A 246 15.88 43.97 31.52
C GLY A 246 14.93 43.02 32.27
N VAL A 247 13.86 42.58 31.60
CA VAL A 247 13.11 41.30 31.75
C VAL A 247 11.77 41.44 31.00
N PHE A 248 11.44 40.41 30.23
CA PHE A 248 10.39 40.31 29.20
C PHE A 248 8.94 40.60 29.67
N SER A 249 8.18 41.38 28.90
CA SER A 249 6.71 41.24 28.75
C SER A 249 6.21 41.80 27.40
N GLU A 250 5.35 41.01 26.74
CA GLU A 250 5.03 40.94 25.31
C GLU A 250 4.08 42.03 24.75
N GLY A 251 4.15 43.27 25.23
CA GLY A 251 3.17 44.30 24.85
C GLY A 251 3.56 45.24 23.69
N SER A 252 4.84 45.55 23.52
CA SER A 252 5.29 46.67 22.65
C SER A 252 6.18 46.26 21.47
N SER A 253 6.34 44.96 21.25
CA SER A 253 7.00 44.38 20.06
C SER A 253 6.08 44.39 18.83
N ALA A 254 4.77 44.45 19.00
CA ALA A 254 3.80 44.23 17.93
C ALA A 254 3.77 45.34 16.87
N VAL A 255 4.03 46.62 17.21
CA VAL A 255 3.93 47.73 16.25
C VAL A 255 5.22 47.89 15.43
N GLY A 256 6.38 47.64 16.06
CA GLY A 256 7.68 47.54 15.38
C GLY A 256 7.81 46.28 14.53
N ALA A 257 7.27 45.15 14.99
CA ALA A 257 7.22 43.91 14.22
C ALA A 257 6.19 43.98 13.08
N ALA A 258 5.06 44.68 13.25
CA ALA A 258 4.06 44.86 12.18
C ALA A 258 4.56 45.78 11.05
N THR A 259 5.35 46.80 11.37
CA THR A 259 5.98 47.68 10.37
C THR A 259 7.16 46.98 9.68
N ALA A 260 7.97 46.19 10.39
CA ALA A 260 9.01 45.36 9.77
C ALA A 260 8.43 44.21 8.90
N ALA A 261 7.31 43.62 9.30
CA ALA A 261 6.60 42.60 8.51
C ALA A 261 5.85 43.20 7.30
N ALA A 262 5.49 44.48 7.33
CA ALA A 262 4.88 45.16 6.17
C ALA A 262 5.92 45.46 5.07
N TYR A 263 7.20 45.59 5.40
CA TYR A 263 8.29 45.78 4.43
C TYR A 263 8.94 44.49 3.92
N SER A 264 8.71 43.34 4.56
CA SER A 264 9.29 42.04 4.15
C SER A 264 8.39 41.18 3.25
N VAL A 265 7.14 41.59 3.02
CA VAL A 265 6.24 40.91 2.07
C VAL A 265 6.54 41.38 0.65
N ALA A 266 7.60 40.81 0.04
CA ALA A 266 7.79 40.59 -1.41
C ALA A 266 9.28 40.59 -1.80
N SER A 267 10.08 39.68 -1.24
CA SER A 267 11.33 39.33 -1.92
C SER A 267 11.01 38.33 -3.06
N ALA A 268 11.66 38.49 -4.21
CA ALA A 268 11.55 37.51 -5.31
C ALA A 268 12.02 36.11 -4.90
N GLN A 269 12.83 36.00 -3.83
CA GLN A 269 13.29 34.75 -3.25
C GLN A 269 12.18 34.03 -2.47
N ASP A 270 11.30 34.76 -1.78
CA ASP A 270 10.15 34.17 -1.08
C ASP A 270 9.06 33.73 -2.05
N VAL A 271 8.89 34.45 -3.16
CA VAL A 271 8.01 34.04 -4.26
C VAL A 271 8.55 32.77 -4.94
N LYS A 272 9.87 32.65 -5.09
CA LYS A 272 10.53 31.44 -5.60
C LYS A 272 10.40 30.26 -4.63
N ALA A 273 10.60 30.48 -3.33
CA ALA A 273 10.43 29.45 -2.31
C ALA A 273 8.97 28.97 -2.20
N LEU A 274 8.00 29.90 -2.30
CA LEU A 274 6.57 29.56 -2.37
C LEU A 274 6.20 28.85 -3.68
N LEU A 275 6.83 29.17 -4.80
CA LEU A 275 6.67 28.44 -6.07
C LEU A 275 7.27 27.03 -6.01
N GLU A 276 8.42 26.85 -5.36
CA GLU A 276 9.03 25.53 -5.15
C GLU A 276 8.24 24.66 -4.16
N LEU A 277 7.60 25.26 -3.15
CA LEU A 277 6.67 24.58 -2.24
C LEU A 277 5.29 24.27 -2.85
N THR A 278 4.90 25.00 -3.91
CA THR A 278 3.63 24.80 -4.64
C THR A 278 3.79 24.03 -5.94
N ALA A 279 5.01 23.65 -6.30
CA ALA A 279 5.26 22.70 -7.37
C ALA A 279 4.54 21.39 -7.02
N PRO A 280 3.69 20.85 -7.91
CA PRO A 280 2.97 19.63 -7.63
C PRO A 280 3.99 18.51 -7.41
N GLU A 281 4.06 17.95 -6.19
CA GLU A 281 4.82 16.73 -5.96
C GLU A 281 4.37 15.69 -7.00
N SER A 282 5.25 15.39 -7.95
CA SER A 282 4.95 14.41 -8.97
C SER A 282 4.72 13.07 -8.28
N ASN A 283 3.58 12.41 -8.56
CA ASN A 283 3.29 11.06 -8.03
C ASN A 283 4.37 10.02 -8.39
N PHE A 284 5.24 10.33 -9.34
CA PHE A 284 6.36 9.51 -9.75
C PHE A 284 7.56 9.83 -8.84
N LYS A 285 7.91 8.88 -7.95
CA LYS A 285 9.10 8.99 -7.06
C LYS A 285 10.34 8.29 -7.62
N ARG A 286 10.19 7.57 -8.74
CA ARG A 286 11.22 6.71 -9.32
C ARG A 286 11.33 7.00 -10.81
N PHE A 287 12.34 7.78 -11.15
CA PHE A 287 12.63 8.15 -12.53
C PHE A 287 13.77 7.30 -13.08
N VAL A 288 13.79 7.19 -14.41
CA VAL A 288 14.96 6.66 -15.13
C VAL A 288 15.97 7.79 -15.17
N GLU A 289 17.04 7.64 -14.41
CA GLU A 289 18.11 8.63 -14.28
C GLU A 289 19.45 7.90 -14.09
N VAL A 290 20.53 8.60 -14.44
CA VAL A 290 21.89 8.09 -14.21
C VAL A 290 22.14 7.95 -12.71
N GLY A 291 22.75 6.85 -12.29
CA GLY A 291 23.00 6.54 -10.88
C GLY A 291 21.84 5.81 -10.19
N ARG A 292 20.68 5.65 -10.83
CA ARG A 292 19.56 4.91 -10.25
C ARG A 292 19.90 3.42 -10.13
N VAL A 293 19.62 2.85 -8.96
CA VAL A 293 19.76 1.41 -8.73
C VAL A 293 18.53 0.69 -9.24
N VAL A 294 18.77 -0.37 -9.99
CA VAL A 294 17.78 -1.11 -10.74
C VAL A 294 17.91 -2.58 -10.43
N LEU A 295 16.77 -3.26 -10.35
CA LEU A 295 16.70 -4.70 -10.23
C LEU A 295 16.43 -5.34 -11.59
N LEU A 296 17.26 -6.31 -12.00
CA LEU A 296 17.05 -7.09 -13.23
C LEU A 296 15.99 -8.17 -12.98
N LYS A 297 14.98 -8.27 -13.85
CA LYS A 297 13.91 -9.28 -13.76
C LYS A 297 14.17 -10.53 -14.60
N SER A 298 14.97 -10.39 -15.65
CA SER A 298 15.16 -11.38 -16.72
C SER A 298 16.63 -11.44 -17.14
N GLY A 299 17.02 -12.52 -17.80
CA GLY A 299 18.38 -12.74 -18.31
C GLY A 299 19.27 -13.51 -17.33
N PRO A 300 20.55 -13.70 -17.69
CA PRO A 300 21.50 -14.51 -16.92
C PRO A 300 21.75 -13.97 -15.50
N HIS A 301 21.61 -12.66 -15.31
CA HIS A 301 21.77 -12.00 -14.01
C HIS A 301 20.41 -11.61 -13.38
N ALA A 302 19.33 -12.33 -13.73
CA ALA A 302 18.02 -12.10 -13.15
C ALA A 302 18.11 -12.13 -11.62
N GLY A 303 17.55 -11.09 -10.99
CA GLY A 303 17.53 -10.95 -9.54
C GLY A 303 18.67 -10.16 -8.92
N HIS A 304 19.73 -9.87 -9.68
CA HIS A 304 20.83 -9.01 -9.24
C HIS A 304 20.47 -7.54 -9.44
N ILE A 305 21.05 -6.68 -8.59
CA ILE A 305 20.93 -5.23 -8.74
C ILE A 305 22.07 -4.70 -9.58
N ALA A 306 21.82 -3.59 -10.28
CA ALA A 306 22.82 -2.87 -11.04
C ALA A 306 22.44 -1.39 -11.13
N VAL A 307 23.34 -0.55 -11.62
CA VAL A 307 23.17 0.91 -11.69
C VAL A 307 23.05 1.34 -13.15
N ILE A 308 22.16 2.29 -13.43
CA ILE A 308 22.10 2.94 -14.75
C ILE A 308 23.31 3.86 -14.89
N ALA A 309 24.25 3.49 -15.78
CA ALA A 309 25.43 4.31 -16.10
C ALA A 309 25.11 5.37 -17.16
N GLU A 310 24.27 5.01 -18.14
CA GLU A 310 23.88 5.90 -19.23
C GLU A 310 22.52 5.51 -19.81
N ILE A 311 21.77 6.50 -20.26
CA ILE A 311 20.48 6.34 -20.95
C ILE A 311 20.78 6.36 -22.45
N ILE A 312 20.48 5.27 -23.17
CA ILE A 312 20.69 5.21 -24.62
C ILE A 312 19.48 5.82 -25.33
N ASP A 313 18.30 5.26 -25.04
CA ASP A 313 17.03 5.67 -25.64
C ASP A 313 15.87 5.46 -24.65
N HIS A 314 14.63 5.58 -25.15
CA HIS A 314 13.40 5.41 -24.36
C HIS A 314 13.08 3.96 -23.99
N ASN A 315 13.78 3.00 -24.58
CA ASN A 315 13.56 1.56 -24.40
C ASN A 315 14.67 0.86 -23.63
N ARG A 316 15.91 1.39 -23.60
CA ARG A 316 17.07 0.76 -22.96
C ARG A 316 18.09 1.74 -22.38
N ALA A 317 18.84 1.25 -21.39
CA ALA A 317 19.97 1.93 -20.76
C ALA A 317 21.20 1.04 -20.71
N ILE A 318 22.40 1.64 -20.60
CA ILE A 318 23.60 0.93 -20.18
C ILE A 318 23.54 0.75 -18.67
N VAL A 319 23.57 -0.51 -18.26
CA VAL A 319 23.51 -0.93 -16.87
C VAL A 319 24.83 -1.59 -16.49
N ASP A 320 25.31 -1.31 -15.28
CA ASP A 320 26.59 -1.82 -14.78
C ASP A 320 26.48 -2.16 -13.28
N GLY A 321 27.02 -3.30 -12.87
CA GLY A 321 26.97 -3.81 -11.50
C GLY A 321 28.27 -4.51 -11.11
N PRO A 322 29.38 -3.77 -10.95
CA PRO A 322 30.70 -4.35 -10.70
C PRO A 322 30.76 -5.16 -9.41
N THR A 323 30.08 -4.72 -8.34
CA THR A 323 30.03 -5.42 -7.05
C THR A 323 29.07 -6.61 -7.04
N THR A 324 28.09 -6.64 -7.96
CA THR A 324 27.03 -7.65 -8.03
C THR A 324 27.24 -8.67 -9.15
N GLY A 325 28.37 -8.58 -9.87
CA GLY A 325 28.72 -9.49 -10.96
C GLY A 325 27.93 -9.26 -12.26
N VAL A 326 27.25 -8.11 -12.39
CA VAL A 326 26.53 -7.75 -13.63
C VAL A 326 27.50 -7.01 -14.55
N PRO A 327 27.84 -7.56 -15.73
CA PRO A 327 28.73 -6.87 -16.66
C PRO A 327 28.05 -5.64 -17.25
N ARG A 328 28.86 -4.65 -17.66
CA ARG A 328 28.39 -3.46 -18.36
C ARG A 328 27.76 -3.85 -19.69
N GLN A 329 26.46 -3.66 -19.82
CA GLN A 329 25.71 -4.05 -21.02
C GLN A 329 24.51 -3.14 -21.27
N SER A 330 24.04 -3.13 -22.52
CA SER A 330 22.76 -2.52 -22.87
C SER A 330 21.60 -3.39 -22.38
N PHE A 331 20.67 -2.83 -21.62
CA PHE A 331 19.57 -3.57 -21.02
C PHE A 331 18.24 -2.81 -21.15
N PRO A 332 17.15 -3.47 -21.63
CA PRO A 332 15.87 -2.82 -21.89
C PRO A 332 15.05 -2.57 -20.62
N TYR A 333 14.34 -1.44 -20.55
CA TYR A 333 13.54 -1.03 -19.39
C TYR A 333 12.41 -2.01 -19.04
N ARG A 334 11.89 -2.74 -20.04
CA ARG A 334 10.82 -3.73 -19.85
C ARG A 334 11.24 -4.86 -18.90
N HIS A 335 12.52 -5.22 -18.91
CA HIS A 335 13.07 -6.34 -18.12
C HIS A 335 13.73 -5.91 -16.82
N LEU A 336 13.55 -4.66 -16.40
CA LEU A 336 14.14 -4.13 -15.19
C LEU A 336 13.10 -3.43 -14.29
N SER A 337 13.47 -3.13 -13.06
CA SER A 337 12.61 -2.41 -12.11
C SER A 337 13.38 -1.39 -11.31
N LEU A 338 12.87 -0.16 -11.34
CA LEU A 338 13.46 0.95 -10.62
C LEU A 338 13.27 0.77 -9.11
N THR A 339 14.38 0.79 -8.39
CA THR A 339 14.36 0.76 -6.92
C THR A 339 14.31 2.20 -6.37
N PRO A 340 13.97 2.37 -5.08
CA PRO A 340 14.03 3.69 -4.44
C PRO A 340 15.46 4.23 -4.28
N LEU A 341 16.48 3.37 -4.38
CA LEU A 341 17.88 3.74 -4.16
C LEU A 341 18.45 4.38 -5.43
N ALA A 342 19.15 5.51 -5.26
CA ALA A 342 19.87 6.18 -6.33
C ALA A 342 21.19 6.72 -5.77
N LEU A 343 22.25 6.62 -6.56
CA LEU A 343 23.54 7.23 -6.26
C LEU A 343 23.44 8.73 -6.48
N THR A 344 23.93 9.51 -5.52
CA THR A 344 23.71 10.97 -5.50
C THR A 344 24.53 11.74 -6.53
N LYS A 345 25.73 11.27 -6.86
CA LYS A 345 26.68 11.98 -7.74
C LYS A 345 27.42 11.02 -8.67
N LEU A 346 26.72 10.44 -9.63
CA LEU A 346 27.35 9.67 -10.70
C LEU A 346 27.41 10.49 -12.00
N PRO A 347 28.59 10.77 -12.58
CA PRO A 347 28.68 11.43 -13.86
C PRO A 347 28.10 10.52 -14.97
N ARG A 348 27.49 11.14 -15.99
CA ARG A 348 26.93 10.40 -17.13
C ARG A 348 28.03 9.59 -17.83
N GLY A 349 27.75 8.32 -18.09
CA GLY A 349 28.68 7.42 -18.77
C GLY A 349 29.84 6.92 -17.90
N ALA A 350 29.81 7.12 -16.57
CA ALA A 350 30.85 6.69 -15.64
C ALA A 350 31.33 5.25 -15.90
N GLY A 351 32.65 5.04 -15.87
CA GLY A 351 33.26 3.71 -15.99
C GLY A 351 32.97 2.81 -14.78
N SER A 352 33.10 1.49 -14.96
CA SER A 352 32.81 0.49 -13.92
C SER A 352 33.60 0.71 -12.63
N GLY A 353 34.86 1.13 -12.73
CA GLY A 353 35.69 1.45 -11.55
C GLY A 353 35.18 2.66 -10.74
N VAL A 354 34.56 3.65 -11.38
CA VAL A 354 33.97 4.80 -10.69
C VAL A 354 32.66 4.39 -10.01
N ILE A 355 31.85 3.58 -10.70
CA ILE A 355 30.60 3.03 -10.18
C ILE A 355 30.88 2.16 -8.94
N GLN A 356 31.91 1.31 -8.99
CA GLN A 356 32.33 0.48 -7.87
C GLN A 356 32.70 1.31 -6.64
N LYS A 357 33.58 2.31 -6.80
CA LYS A 357 33.97 3.22 -5.71
C LYS A 357 32.77 3.93 -5.08
N GLN A 358 31.80 4.36 -5.89
CA GLN A 358 30.62 5.05 -5.39
C GLN A 358 29.63 4.10 -4.70
N LEU A 359 29.45 2.88 -5.22
CA LEU A 359 28.63 1.84 -4.60
C LEU A 359 29.15 1.45 -3.21
N GLU A 360 30.47 1.31 -3.09
CA GLU A 360 31.17 1.04 -1.83
C GLU A 360 31.05 2.23 -0.87
N LYS A 361 31.31 3.45 -1.35
CA LYS A 361 31.20 4.68 -0.56
C LYS A 361 29.80 4.92 0.03
N GLU A 362 28.75 4.64 -0.74
CA GLU A 362 27.36 4.81 -0.28
C GLU A 362 26.79 3.54 0.39
N ALA A 363 27.58 2.46 0.51
CA ALA A 363 27.18 1.14 1.03
C ALA A 363 25.85 0.66 0.42
N THR A 364 25.68 0.85 -0.89
CA THR A 364 24.38 0.72 -1.56
C THR A 364 23.87 -0.72 -1.55
N VAL A 365 24.78 -1.70 -1.67
CA VAL A 365 24.45 -3.13 -1.62
C VAL A 365 23.93 -3.52 -0.24
N GLU A 366 24.52 -2.99 0.83
CA GLU A 366 24.03 -3.24 2.19
C GLU A 366 22.66 -2.61 2.42
N ARG A 367 22.45 -1.37 1.94
CA ARG A 367 21.14 -0.70 1.99
C ARG A 367 20.08 -1.48 1.23
N TRP A 368 20.45 -2.05 0.09
CA TRP A 368 19.57 -2.95 -0.66
C TRP A 368 19.24 -4.20 0.15
N ASN A 369 20.22 -4.89 0.71
CA ASN A 369 20.01 -6.12 1.49
C ASN A 369 19.18 -5.90 2.76
N LYS A 370 19.31 -4.73 3.40
CA LYS A 370 18.47 -4.31 4.54
C LYS A 370 17.05 -3.93 4.14
N SER A 371 16.79 -3.67 2.86
CA SER A 371 15.45 -3.29 2.40
C SER A 371 14.46 -4.45 2.53
N SER A 372 13.21 -4.12 2.89
CA SER A 372 12.13 -5.11 2.96
C SER A 372 11.89 -5.83 1.63
N TRP A 373 12.23 -5.19 0.51
CA TRP A 373 12.13 -5.79 -0.82
C TRP A 373 13.14 -6.92 -1.00
N ALA A 374 14.42 -6.68 -0.70
CA ALA A 374 15.45 -7.71 -0.79
C ALA A 374 15.17 -8.88 0.18
N GLN A 375 14.80 -8.57 1.42
CA GLN A 375 14.44 -9.59 2.42
C GLN A 375 13.26 -10.47 1.99
N LYS A 376 12.20 -9.86 1.41
CA LYS A 376 11.05 -10.61 0.89
C LYS A 376 11.46 -11.53 -0.26
N ARG A 377 12.33 -11.07 -1.17
CA ARG A 377 12.81 -11.88 -2.28
C ARG A 377 13.65 -13.06 -1.80
N ALA A 378 14.61 -12.82 -0.91
CA ALA A 378 15.42 -13.88 -0.31
C ALA A 378 14.54 -14.91 0.43
N ALA A 379 13.49 -14.47 1.13
CA ALA A 379 12.54 -15.38 1.77
C ALA A 379 11.72 -16.21 0.76
N ILE A 380 11.32 -15.63 -0.38
CA ILE A 380 10.61 -16.36 -1.44
C ILE A 380 11.53 -17.37 -2.11
N GLU A 381 12.77 -16.98 -2.39
CA GLU A 381 13.77 -17.85 -3.01
C GLU A 381 14.10 -19.04 -2.11
N LYS A 382 14.38 -18.79 -0.82
CA LYS A 382 14.54 -19.85 0.19
C LYS A 382 13.32 -20.76 0.25
N ARG A 383 12.09 -20.20 0.19
CA ARG A 383 10.86 -21.01 0.17
C ARG A 383 10.73 -21.88 -1.07
N ARG A 384 11.19 -21.41 -2.23
CA ARG A 384 11.18 -22.18 -3.48
C ARG A 384 12.22 -23.30 -3.45
N SER A 385 13.37 -23.06 -2.82
CA SER A 385 14.43 -24.06 -2.69
C SER A 385 14.18 -25.11 -1.59
N LEU A 386 13.11 -24.99 -0.79
CA LEU A 386 12.85 -25.94 0.29
C LEU A 386 12.52 -27.33 -0.26
N ASN A 387 13.23 -28.32 0.28
CA ASN A 387 12.93 -29.74 0.07
C ASN A 387 11.67 -30.15 0.87
N ASP A 388 11.06 -31.27 0.54
CA ASP A 388 9.78 -31.71 1.09
C ASP A 388 9.81 -31.87 2.63
N PHE A 389 10.88 -32.46 3.16
CA PHE A 389 11.11 -32.54 4.61
C PHE A 389 11.18 -31.16 5.28
N GLU A 390 11.85 -30.18 4.65
CA GLU A 390 11.95 -28.83 5.19
C GLU A 390 10.60 -28.10 5.13
N ARG A 391 9.78 -28.38 4.11
CA ARG A 391 8.40 -27.86 4.02
C ARG A 391 7.54 -28.39 5.17
N PHE A 392 7.70 -29.67 5.53
CA PHE A 392 7.05 -30.27 6.69
C PHE A 392 7.51 -29.61 8.00
N ALA A 393 8.82 -29.41 8.19
CA ALA A 393 9.34 -28.71 9.36
C ALA A 393 8.79 -27.27 9.48
N VAL A 394 8.71 -26.54 8.37
CA VAL A 394 8.10 -25.19 8.33
C VAL A 394 6.60 -25.24 8.65
N MET A 395 5.88 -26.28 8.24
CA MET A 395 4.46 -26.48 8.56
C MET A 395 4.27 -26.68 10.08
N LEU A 396 5.08 -27.54 10.71
CA LEU A 396 5.07 -27.76 12.15
C LEU A 396 5.38 -26.47 12.92
N ALA A 397 6.42 -25.74 12.53
CA ALA A 397 6.78 -24.46 13.16
C ALA A 397 5.65 -23.42 13.03
N LYS A 398 4.95 -23.37 11.90
CA LYS A 398 3.77 -22.51 11.72
C LYS A 398 2.60 -22.92 12.61
N LYS A 399 2.38 -24.23 12.81
CA LYS A 399 1.34 -24.77 13.70
C LYS A 399 1.63 -24.35 15.14
N ALA A 400 2.85 -24.61 15.62
CA ALA A 400 3.31 -24.20 16.95
C ALA A 400 3.13 -22.70 17.20
N ARG A 401 3.53 -21.85 16.24
CA ARG A 401 3.36 -20.39 16.32
C ARG A 401 1.89 -19.98 16.39
N ARG A 402 1.02 -20.61 15.59
CA ARG A 402 -0.41 -20.31 15.60
C ARG A 402 -1.03 -20.67 16.94
N ASP A 403 -0.62 -21.78 17.52
CA ASP A 403 -1.13 -22.23 18.82
C ASP A 403 -0.69 -21.29 19.95
N THR A 404 0.54 -20.77 19.92
CA THR A 404 1.00 -19.76 20.89
C THR A 404 0.19 -18.47 20.78
N VAL A 405 -0.02 -17.97 19.55
CA VAL A 405 -0.81 -16.76 19.30
C VAL A 405 -2.27 -16.96 19.72
N ARG A 406 -2.87 -18.12 19.44
CA ARG A 406 -4.23 -18.43 19.90
C ARG A 406 -4.34 -18.41 21.42
N LYS A 407 -3.38 -19.03 22.12
CA LYS A 407 -3.33 -19.01 23.59
C LYS A 407 -3.17 -17.60 24.15
N SER A 408 -2.31 -16.75 23.55
CA SER A 408 -2.14 -15.37 24.01
C SER A 408 -3.38 -14.51 23.75
N VAL A 409 -4.06 -14.70 22.60
CA VAL A 409 -5.31 -14.00 22.28
C VAL A 409 -6.45 -14.45 23.20
N ALA A 410 -6.57 -15.76 23.48
CA ALA A 410 -7.54 -16.29 24.43
C ALA A 410 -7.31 -15.71 25.84
N LYS A 411 -6.06 -15.65 26.29
CA LYS A 411 -5.69 -15.03 27.58
C LYS A 411 -5.94 -13.52 27.64
N ALA A 412 -5.89 -12.81 26.51
CA ALA A 412 -6.16 -11.38 26.45
C ALA A 412 -7.64 -11.04 26.25
N SER A 413 -8.47 -12.04 25.91
CA SER A 413 -9.93 -11.88 25.73
C SER A 413 -10.75 -12.45 26.89
N ALA A 414 -10.13 -13.24 27.76
CA ALA A 414 -10.60 -13.55 29.12
C ALA A 414 -10.10 -12.46 30.08
#